data_AF-A0AAN8IUW4-F1
#
_entry.id   AF-A0AAN8IUW4-F1
#
_cell.length_a   1.000
_cell.length_b   1.000
_cell.length_c   1.000
_cell.angle_alpha   90.00
_cell.angle_beta   90.00
_cell.angle_gamma   90.00
#
_symmetry.space_group_name_H-M   'P 1'
#
loop_
_entity.id
_entity.type
_entity.pdbx_description
1 polymer ?
#
loop_
_entity_poly.entity_id
_entity_poly.type
_entity_poly.pdbx_seq_one_letter_code
_entity_poly.pdbx_strand_id
1 'polypeptide(L)'
;MSSSGDGESARAGELKSNTTNYVKEFSGLTTYHGLVRIYNSNTWPSRIFWCVVVLSCLSLFMIHVSSLGATFGIVPAECQLLFRLDAMFSFQSGYLLLGYHSKPTLFQVKTIVVSDGMSFPDITLCNHNPLKMSRLSDYNMSKTVQSYLLSFLDDHVERDDLEEKHRAFEEYEHNYRLQN
;
A
#
# COMPACT_ATOMS: atom_id res chain seq x y z
N MET A 1 35.56 -33.46 -13.28
CA MET A 1 34.54 -33.73 -14.32
C MET A 1 33.54 -34.72 -13.74
N SER A 2 32.27 -34.35 -13.54
CA SER A 2 31.12 -34.53 -14.49
C SER A 2 30.86 -36.03 -14.74
N SER A 3 29.66 -36.62 -14.66
CA SER A 3 28.27 -36.17 -14.61
C SER A 3 27.43 -37.31 -14.01
N SER A 4 26.45 -37.05 -13.14
CA SER A 4 25.45 -38.05 -12.70
C SER A 4 24.20 -37.33 -12.20
N GLY A 5 23.63 -36.46 -13.04
CA GLY A 5 22.44 -35.64 -12.72
C GLY A 5 21.19 -36.00 -13.52
N ASP A 6 21.27 -36.92 -14.49
CA ASP A 6 20.28 -37.01 -15.57
C ASP A 6 19.21 -38.10 -15.39
N GLY A 7 19.41 -39.05 -14.45
CA GLY A 7 18.53 -40.22 -14.30
C GLY A 7 17.27 -40.03 -13.45
N GLU A 8 17.33 -39.16 -12.43
CA GLU A 8 16.21 -38.97 -11.49
C GLU A 8 15.16 -37.98 -12.03
N SER A 9 15.60 -37.01 -12.84
CA SER A 9 14.75 -36.02 -13.50
C SER A 9 13.90 -36.63 -14.62
N ALA A 10 14.45 -37.60 -15.38
CA ALA A 10 13.72 -38.30 -16.44
C ALA A 10 12.60 -39.19 -15.89
N ARG A 11 12.85 -39.93 -14.81
CA ARG A 11 11.87 -40.84 -14.19
C ARG A 11 10.75 -40.09 -13.47
N ALA A 12 11.07 -38.97 -12.82
CA ALA A 12 10.07 -38.05 -12.27
C ALA A 12 9.27 -37.34 -13.36
N GLY A 13 9.89 -37.01 -14.50
CA GLY A 13 9.25 -36.45 -15.69
C GLY A 13 8.25 -37.43 -16.33
N GLU A 14 8.62 -38.70 -16.47
CA GLU A 14 7.74 -39.76 -16.99
C GLU A 14 6.55 -40.04 -16.07
N LEU A 15 6.78 -40.14 -14.75
CA LEU A 15 5.71 -40.38 -13.80
C LEU A 15 4.71 -39.22 -13.76
N LYS A 16 5.22 -37.98 -13.77
CA LYS A 16 4.39 -36.77 -13.80
C LYS A 16 3.60 -36.67 -15.11
N SER A 17 4.23 -37.00 -16.25
CA SER A 17 3.58 -37.05 -17.56
C SER A 17 2.44 -38.09 -17.61
N ASN A 18 2.72 -39.31 -17.14
CA ASN A 18 1.73 -40.39 -17.10
C ASN A 18 0.54 -40.02 -16.21
N THR A 19 0.78 -39.55 -14.97
CA THR A 19 -0.31 -39.11 -14.09
C THR A 19 -1.12 -37.96 -14.69
N THR A 20 -0.48 -36.98 -15.33
CA THR A 20 -1.22 -35.89 -15.97
C THR A 20 -2.05 -36.34 -17.17
N ASN A 21 -1.59 -37.33 -17.93
CA ASN A 21 -2.35 -37.89 -19.05
C ASN A 21 -3.58 -38.66 -18.58
N TYR A 22 -3.46 -39.48 -17.53
CA TYR A 22 -4.60 -40.19 -16.93
C TYR A 22 -5.66 -39.21 -16.40
N VAL A 23 -5.25 -38.17 -15.69
CA VAL A 23 -6.17 -37.17 -15.16
C VAL A 23 -6.85 -36.38 -16.29
N LYS A 24 -6.14 -36.12 -17.39
CA LYS A 24 -6.69 -35.45 -18.57
C LYS A 24 -7.72 -36.32 -19.31
N GLU A 25 -7.43 -37.61 -19.49
CA GLU A 25 -8.35 -38.58 -20.09
C GLU A 25 -9.60 -38.78 -19.23
N PHE A 26 -9.43 -38.94 -17.92
CA PHE A 26 -10.53 -39.03 -16.97
C PHE A 26 -11.38 -37.75 -16.96
N SER A 27 -10.75 -36.57 -17.02
CA SER A 27 -11.46 -35.29 -17.09
C SER A 27 -12.32 -35.14 -18.35
N GLY A 28 -11.94 -35.78 -19.46
CA GLY A 28 -12.71 -35.80 -20.71
C GLY A 28 -13.89 -36.78 -20.68
N LEU A 29 -13.85 -37.79 -19.81
CA LEU A 29 -14.93 -38.76 -19.60
C LEU A 29 -15.97 -38.28 -18.58
N THR A 30 -15.56 -37.45 -17.61
CA THR A 30 -16.48 -36.84 -16.64
C THR A 30 -17.24 -35.67 -17.26
N THR A 31 -18.54 -35.51 -16.97
CA THR A 31 -19.38 -34.37 -17.42
C THR A 31 -19.03 -33.04 -16.73
N TYR A 32 -17.96 -32.99 -15.93
CA TYR A 32 -17.47 -31.78 -15.27
C TYR A 32 -16.73 -30.88 -16.28
N HIS A 33 -17.50 -30.04 -17.00
CA HIS A 33 -16.99 -29.13 -18.03
C HIS A 33 -15.90 -28.14 -17.54
N GLY A 34 -15.85 -27.83 -16.25
CA GLY A 34 -14.86 -26.92 -15.68
C GLY A 34 -13.46 -27.53 -15.52
N LEU A 35 -13.36 -28.84 -15.31
CA LEU A 35 -12.10 -29.52 -14.98
C LEU A 35 -11.12 -29.48 -16.17
N VAL A 36 -11.64 -29.73 -17.37
CA VAL A 36 -10.89 -29.67 -18.64
C VAL A 36 -10.24 -28.30 -18.84
N ARG A 37 -10.89 -27.19 -18.45
CA ARG A 37 -10.34 -25.83 -18.63
C ARG A 37 -9.22 -25.51 -17.63
N ILE A 38 -9.25 -26.09 -16.43
CA ILE A 38 -8.20 -25.96 -15.42
C ILE A 38 -6.94 -26.75 -15.83
N TYR A 39 -7.12 -27.92 -16.45
CA TYR A 39 -6.00 -28.74 -16.92
C TYR A 39 -5.40 -28.25 -18.25
N ASN A 40 -6.21 -27.62 -19.11
CA ASN A 40 -5.75 -27.12 -20.41
C ASN A 40 -5.18 -25.67 -20.35
N SER A 41 -5.17 -25.02 -19.19
CA SER A 41 -4.62 -23.66 -19.05
C SER A 41 -3.11 -23.70 -18.81
N ASN A 42 -2.36 -23.05 -19.70
CA ASN A 42 -0.89 -23.07 -19.72
C ASN A 42 -0.26 -22.11 -18.70
N THR A 43 -1.02 -21.14 -18.18
CA THR A 43 -0.54 -20.10 -17.27
C THR A 43 -1.12 -20.28 -15.87
N TRP A 44 -0.25 -20.22 -14.85
CA TRP A 44 -0.63 -20.36 -13.44
C TRP A 44 -1.78 -19.44 -12.98
N PRO A 45 -1.86 -18.17 -13.42
CA PRO A 45 -2.98 -17.29 -13.07
C PRO A 45 -4.32 -17.75 -13.65
N SER A 46 -4.32 -18.30 -14.87
CA SER A 46 -5.54 -18.79 -15.52
C SER A 46 -6.10 -20.03 -14.82
N ARG A 47 -5.21 -20.89 -14.30
CA ARG A 47 -5.63 -22.07 -13.52
C ARG A 47 -6.34 -21.66 -12.23
N ILE A 48 -5.81 -20.66 -11.53
CA ILE A 48 -6.44 -20.09 -10.33
C ILE A 48 -7.80 -19.51 -10.66
N PHE A 49 -7.90 -18.73 -11.73
CA PHE A 49 -9.17 -18.15 -12.17
C PHE A 49 -10.23 -19.22 -12.41
N TRP A 50 -9.91 -20.27 -13.17
CA TRP A 50 -10.85 -21.35 -13.45
C TRP A 50 -11.17 -22.19 -12.20
N CYS A 51 -10.23 -22.38 -11.29
CA CYS A 51 -10.51 -23.01 -9.98
C CYS A 51 -11.51 -22.19 -9.17
N VAL A 52 -11.34 -20.86 -9.09
CA VAL A 52 -12.27 -19.98 -8.36
C VAL A 52 -13.67 -20.03 -8.96
N VAL A 53 -13.78 -20.02 -10.30
CA VAL A 53 -15.07 -20.11 -11.00
C VAL A 53 -15.77 -21.45 -10.76
N VAL A 54 -15.04 -22.56 -10.76
CA VAL A 54 -15.61 -23.88 -10.50
C VAL A 54 -16.04 -24.02 -9.04
N LEU A 55 -15.23 -23.54 -8.10
CA LEU A 55 -15.55 -23.56 -6.67
C LEU A 55 -16.76 -22.68 -6.36
N SER A 56 -16.88 -21.49 -6.97
CA SER A 56 -18.05 -20.63 -6.75
C SER A 56 -19.34 -21.24 -7.29
N CYS A 57 -19.28 -21.85 -8.48
CA CYS A 57 -20.45 -22.48 -9.09
C CYS A 57 -20.91 -23.72 -8.31
N LEU A 58 -19.97 -24.49 -7.74
CA LEU A 58 -20.27 -25.61 -6.84
C LEU A 58 -20.90 -25.14 -5.53
N SER A 59 -20.38 -24.08 -4.93
CA SER A 59 -20.95 -23.50 -3.71
C SER A 59 -22.39 -23.02 -3.94
N LEU A 60 -22.66 -22.34 -5.06
CA LEU A 60 -24.02 -21.88 -5.40
C LEU A 60 -24.98 -23.05 -5.65
N PHE A 61 -24.54 -24.10 -6.35
CA PHE A 61 -25.33 -25.31 -6.56
C PHE A 61 -25.68 -25.99 -5.23
N MET A 62 -24.70 -26.13 -4.34
CA MET A 62 -24.92 -26.72 -3.02
C MET A 62 -25.83 -25.86 -2.13
N ILE A 63 -25.76 -24.53 -2.21
CA ILE A 63 -26.69 -23.62 -1.53
C ILE A 63 -28.11 -23.78 -2.08
N HIS A 64 -28.26 -23.90 -3.39
CA HIS A 64 -29.57 -24.08 -4.02
C HIS A 64 -30.20 -25.43 -3.63
N VAL A 65 -29.42 -26.50 -3.64
CA VAL A 65 -29.83 -27.84 -3.17
C VAL A 65 -30.16 -27.84 -1.69
N SER A 66 -29.40 -27.11 -0.86
CA SER A 66 -29.68 -26.96 0.57
C SER A 66 -30.94 -26.15 0.83
N SER A 67 -31.19 -25.09 0.05
CA SER A 67 -32.42 -24.29 0.14
C SER A 67 -33.64 -25.11 -0.25
N LEU A 68 -33.56 -25.89 -1.33
CA LEU A 68 -34.62 -26.80 -1.74
C LEU A 68 -34.84 -27.88 -0.68
N GLY A 69 -33.76 -28.49 -0.18
CA GLY A 69 -33.78 -29.53 0.84
C GLY A 69 -34.33 -29.07 2.19
N ALA A 70 -34.15 -27.79 2.55
CA ALA A 70 -34.76 -27.17 3.72
C ALA A 70 -36.28 -26.99 3.56
N THR A 71 -36.76 -26.69 2.34
CA THR A 71 -38.20 -26.62 2.04
C THR A 71 -38.87 -28.00 2.06
N PHE A 72 -38.15 -29.06 1.66
CA PHE A 72 -38.65 -30.45 1.70
C PHE A 72 -38.38 -31.17 3.04
N GLY A 73 -37.66 -30.55 3.99
CA GLY A 73 -37.38 -31.11 5.32
C GLY A 73 -36.38 -32.29 5.34
N ILE A 74 -35.56 -32.45 4.30
CA ILE A 74 -34.68 -33.62 4.12
C ILE A 74 -33.26 -33.36 4.64
N VAL A 75 -32.84 -32.10 4.76
CA VAL A 75 -31.44 -31.74 5.09
C VAL A 75 -31.28 -31.40 6.57
N PRO A 76 -30.45 -32.13 7.35
CA PRO A 76 -30.21 -31.84 8.75
C PRO A 76 -29.36 -30.57 8.94
N ALA A 77 -29.63 -29.81 10.01
CA ALA A 77 -28.98 -28.54 10.35
C ALA A 77 -27.44 -28.62 10.46
N GLU A 78 -26.91 -29.82 10.71
CA GLU A 78 -25.48 -30.16 10.73
C GLU A 78 -24.76 -29.78 9.42
N CYS A 79 -25.39 -30.00 8.27
CA CYS A 79 -24.80 -29.68 6.96
C CYS A 79 -24.68 -28.17 6.72
N GLN A 80 -25.59 -27.37 7.29
CA GLN A 80 -25.57 -25.91 7.19
C GLN A 80 -24.39 -25.28 7.95
N LEU A 81 -23.92 -25.92 9.02
CA LEU A 81 -22.80 -25.44 9.84
C LEU A 81 -21.46 -25.61 9.11
N LEU A 82 -21.27 -26.73 8.40
CA LEU A 82 -20.10 -27.00 7.57
C LEU A 82 -19.89 -25.91 6.49
N PHE A 83 -20.95 -25.49 5.81
CA PHE A 83 -20.89 -24.40 4.83
C PHE A 83 -20.53 -23.04 5.44
N ARG A 84 -20.93 -22.75 6.69
CA ARG A 84 -20.53 -21.52 7.38
C ARG A 84 -19.06 -21.55 7.78
N LEU A 85 -18.51 -22.72 8.09
CA LEU A 85 -17.08 -22.88 8.41
C LEU A 85 -16.21 -22.69 7.17
N ASP A 86 -16.53 -23.29 6.02
CA ASP A 86 -15.74 -23.13 4.78
C ASP A 86 -15.69 -21.66 4.29
N ALA A 87 -16.82 -20.95 4.40
CA ALA A 87 -16.88 -19.52 4.09
C ALA A 87 -16.02 -18.69 5.06
N MET A 88 -16.01 -19.05 6.35
CA MET A 88 -15.20 -18.38 7.37
C MET A 88 -13.70 -18.64 7.17
N PHE A 89 -13.30 -19.87 6.86
CA PHE A 89 -11.91 -20.23 6.54
C PHE A 89 -11.40 -19.51 5.29
N SER A 90 -12.24 -19.40 4.26
CA SER A 90 -11.90 -18.68 3.03
C SER A 90 -11.71 -17.17 3.28
N PHE A 91 -12.58 -16.57 4.11
CA PHE A 91 -12.48 -15.16 4.48
C PHE A 91 -11.24 -14.87 5.34
N GLN A 92 -10.97 -15.72 6.32
CA GLN A 92 -9.81 -15.57 7.21
C GLN A 92 -8.49 -15.76 6.46
N SER A 93 -8.42 -16.71 5.53
CA SER A 93 -7.25 -16.91 4.67
C SER A 93 -7.01 -15.69 3.76
N GLY A 94 -8.07 -15.13 3.15
CA GLY A 94 -7.97 -13.93 2.32
C GLY A 94 -7.49 -12.69 3.09
N TYR A 95 -8.00 -12.47 4.30
CA TYR A 95 -7.58 -11.36 5.16
C TYR A 95 -6.10 -11.48 5.56
N LEU A 96 -5.66 -12.69 5.89
CA LEU A 96 -4.27 -12.95 6.23
C LEU A 96 -3.34 -12.67 5.04
N LEU A 97 -3.72 -13.12 3.84
CA LEU A 97 -2.96 -12.89 2.61
C LEU A 97 -2.84 -11.40 2.26
N LEU A 98 -3.92 -10.64 2.46
CA LEU A 98 -3.92 -9.19 2.26
C LEU A 98 -2.99 -8.49 3.25
N GLY A 99 -3.00 -8.91 4.53
CA GLY A 99 -2.07 -8.43 5.55
C GLY A 99 -0.60 -8.72 5.22
N TYR A 100 -0.30 -9.91 4.68
CA TYR A 100 1.05 -10.26 4.22
C TYR A 100 1.51 -9.40 3.02
N HIS A 101 0.59 -9.02 2.12
CA HIS A 101 0.92 -8.17 0.98
C HIS A 101 1.15 -6.70 1.37
N SER A 102 0.64 -6.26 2.53
CA SER A 102 0.82 -4.90 3.05
C SER A 102 2.26 -4.58 3.47
N LYS A 103 3.18 -5.57 3.48
CA LYS A 103 4.62 -5.40 3.79
C LYS A 103 4.87 -4.41 4.94
N PRO A 104 4.35 -4.68 6.15
CA PRO A 104 4.54 -3.77 7.27
C PRO A 104 6.03 -3.65 7.60
N THR A 105 6.52 -2.41 7.69
CA THR A 105 7.92 -2.12 8.04
C THR A 105 8.04 -2.08 9.57
N LEU A 106 8.85 -2.98 10.12
CA LEU A 106 9.14 -3.03 11.55
C LEU A 106 10.42 -2.23 11.81
N PHE A 107 10.31 -1.11 12.52
CA PHE A 107 11.46 -0.30 12.94
C PHE A 107 11.95 -0.78 14.30
N GLN A 108 13.16 -1.33 14.37
CA GLN A 108 13.83 -1.66 15.63
C GLN A 108 14.83 -0.55 15.98
N VAL A 109 14.64 0.12 17.10
CA VAL A 109 15.62 1.08 17.64
C VAL A 109 16.74 0.28 18.29
N LYS A 110 17.86 0.13 17.58
CA LYS A 110 19.10 -0.39 18.18
C LYS A 110 19.91 0.79 18.69
N THR A 111 20.03 0.91 20.01
CA THR A 111 20.92 1.90 20.63
C THR A 111 22.36 1.51 20.31
N ILE A 112 22.95 2.18 19.32
CA ILE A 112 24.36 2.03 18.95
C ILE A 112 25.21 2.69 20.02
N VAL A 113 25.77 1.88 20.91
CA VAL A 113 26.77 2.31 21.89
C VAL A 113 28.15 2.15 21.23
N VAL A 114 28.68 3.24 20.65
CA VAL A 114 30.02 3.26 20.05
C VAL A 114 31.06 3.30 21.18
N SER A 115 31.98 2.32 21.21
CA SER A 115 33.00 2.21 22.27
C SER A 115 33.94 3.42 22.34
N ASP A 116 34.15 4.10 21.21
CA ASP A 116 35.06 5.25 21.08
C ASP A 116 34.33 6.61 21.16
N GLY A 117 33.04 6.62 21.54
CA GLY A 117 32.22 7.83 21.64
C GLY A 117 31.61 8.30 20.31
N MET A 118 30.85 9.39 20.34
CA MET A 118 30.23 9.99 19.15
C MET A 118 30.98 11.27 18.75
N SER A 119 31.10 11.53 17.45
CA SER A 119 31.63 12.80 16.94
C SER A 119 30.73 13.95 17.39
N PHE A 120 31.34 15.07 17.79
CA PHE A 120 30.59 16.27 18.12
C PHE A 120 29.81 16.76 16.88
N PRO A 121 28.50 17.05 16.99
CA PRO A 121 27.72 17.53 15.87
C PRO A 121 28.08 18.97 15.53
N ASP A 122 27.82 19.39 14.29
CA ASP A 122 27.90 20.80 13.94
C ASP A 122 26.78 21.58 14.65
N ILE A 123 27.18 22.63 15.38
CA ILE A 123 26.26 23.52 16.09
C ILE A 123 26.11 24.81 15.30
N THR A 124 24.90 25.06 14.81
CA THR A 124 24.53 26.34 14.19
C THR A 124 23.77 27.19 15.19
N LEU A 125 24.40 28.28 15.65
CA LEU A 125 23.79 29.27 16.52
C LEU A 125 23.37 30.50 15.71
N CYS A 126 22.08 30.78 15.71
CA CYS A 126 21.53 32.00 15.11
C CYS A 126 21.08 32.96 16.22
N ASN A 127 21.23 34.26 15.96
CA ASN A 127 20.64 35.27 16.83
C ASN A 127 19.10 35.18 16.76
N HIS A 128 18.43 35.24 17.90
CA HIS A 128 16.97 35.24 17.96
C HIS A 128 16.37 36.49 17.29
N ASN A 129 17.08 37.62 17.35
CA ASN A 129 16.63 38.83 16.68
C ASN A 129 17.01 38.78 15.18
N PRO A 130 16.04 38.71 14.26
CA PRO A 130 16.31 38.58 12.83
C PRO A 130 16.83 39.90 12.21
N LEU A 131 16.52 41.07 12.79
CA LEU A 131 16.86 42.37 12.21
C LEU A 131 17.57 43.31 13.18
N LYS A 132 18.61 44.00 12.68
CA LYS A 132 19.28 45.07 13.42
C LYS A 132 18.56 46.39 13.16
N MET A 133 17.88 46.93 14.18
CA MET A 133 17.16 48.20 14.08
C MET A 133 18.05 49.39 13.69
N SER A 134 19.32 49.36 14.07
CA SER A 134 20.30 50.38 13.67
C SER A 134 20.59 50.38 12.16
N ARG A 135 20.51 49.23 11.50
CA ARG A 135 20.65 49.16 10.03
C ARG A 135 19.39 49.61 9.32
N LEU A 136 18.23 49.42 9.96
CA LEU A 136 16.94 49.86 9.41
C LEU A 136 16.80 51.38 9.40
N SER A 137 17.39 52.10 10.37
CA SER A 137 17.37 53.56 10.37
C SER A 137 18.18 54.21 9.24
N ASP A 138 19.14 53.48 8.66
CA ASP A 138 19.94 53.97 7.52
C ASP A 138 19.09 54.04 6.24
N TYR A 139 18.05 53.21 6.15
CA TYR A 139 17.03 53.27 5.12
C TYR A 139 16.01 54.31 5.58
N ASN A 140 16.01 55.48 4.95
CA ASN A 140 15.13 56.61 5.24
C ASN A 140 13.65 56.27 4.93
N MET A 141 13.06 55.36 5.71
CA MET A 141 11.73 54.78 5.51
C MET A 141 10.70 55.39 6.46
N SER A 142 9.46 55.48 6.00
CA SER A 142 8.34 55.91 6.84
C SER A 142 7.98 54.86 7.89
N LYS A 143 7.41 55.28 9.03
CA LYS A 143 6.92 54.40 10.10
C LYS A 143 5.93 53.34 9.59
N THR A 144 5.14 53.68 8.57
CA THR A 144 4.20 52.74 7.92
C THR A 144 4.93 51.58 7.25
N VAL A 145 5.98 51.88 6.48
CA VAL A 145 6.82 50.90 5.77
C VAL A 145 7.60 50.04 6.77
N GLN A 146 8.11 50.64 7.85
CA GLN A 146 8.76 49.90 8.93
C GLN A 146 7.78 48.94 9.62
N SER A 147 6.56 49.39 9.94
CA SER A 147 5.55 48.53 10.57
C SER A 147 5.11 47.38 9.66
N TYR A 148 5.08 47.61 8.35
CA TYR A 148 4.83 46.57 7.35
C TYR A 148 5.95 45.52 7.35
N LEU A 149 7.21 45.94 7.31
CA LEU A 149 8.36 45.01 7.35
C LEU A 149 8.38 44.17 8.63
N LEU A 150 8.07 44.79 9.78
CA LEU A 150 7.99 44.09 11.07
C LEU A 150 6.81 43.12 11.14
N SER A 151 5.71 43.39 10.43
CA SER A 151 4.57 42.46 10.36
C SER A 151 4.91 41.13 9.69
N PHE A 152 5.91 41.07 8.79
CA PHE A 152 6.37 39.79 8.22
C PHE A 152 7.22 38.96 9.18
N LEU A 153 7.73 39.58 10.24
CA LEU A 153 8.53 38.90 11.26
C LEU A 153 7.69 38.41 12.42
N ASP A 154 6.46 38.90 12.53
CA ASP A 154 5.49 38.50 13.54
C ASP A 154 4.56 37.43 12.96
N ASP A 155 4.34 36.35 13.70
CA ASP A 155 3.54 35.20 13.23
C ASP A 155 2.01 35.49 13.29
N HIS A 156 1.63 36.71 13.68
CA HIS A 156 0.24 37.14 13.88
C HIS A 156 -0.07 38.38 13.03
N VAL A 157 -0.42 38.16 11.76
CA VAL A 157 -0.78 39.25 10.84
C VAL A 157 -2.29 39.41 10.74
N GLU A 158 -2.81 40.54 11.24
CA GLU A 158 -4.17 41.00 10.94
C GLU A 158 -4.23 41.51 9.48
N ARG A 159 -5.14 40.93 8.68
CA ARG A 159 -5.19 41.13 7.23
C ARG A 159 -5.80 42.48 6.79
N ASP A 160 -6.60 43.11 7.64
CA ASP A 160 -7.44 44.23 7.23
C ASP A 160 -6.63 45.54 7.01
N ASP A 161 -5.47 45.68 7.65
CA ASP A 161 -4.56 46.83 7.47
C ASP A 161 -3.38 46.55 6.52
N LEU A 162 -3.30 45.33 5.96
CA LEU A 162 -2.11 44.89 5.23
C LEU A 162 -2.04 45.49 3.82
N GLU A 163 -3.19 45.74 3.18
CA GLU A 163 -3.25 46.21 1.79
C GLU A 163 -2.75 47.66 1.63
N GLU A 164 -3.11 48.55 2.57
CA GLU A 164 -2.62 49.93 2.58
C GLU A 164 -1.12 49.99 2.86
N LYS A 165 -0.66 49.21 3.85
CA LYS A 165 0.76 49.08 4.22
C LYS A 165 1.60 48.49 3.08
N HIS A 166 1.05 47.52 2.34
CA HIS A 166 1.68 46.93 1.18
C HIS A 166 1.88 47.95 0.06
N ARG A 167 0.85 48.73 -0.28
CA ARG A 167 0.95 49.79 -1.30
C ARG A 167 2.02 50.83 -0.93
N ALA A 168 2.07 51.25 0.35
CA ALA A 168 3.08 52.18 0.84
C ALA A 168 4.51 51.61 0.74
N PHE A 169 4.68 50.30 0.92
CA PHE A 169 5.95 49.62 0.73
C PHE A 169 6.36 49.55 -0.74
N GLU A 170 5.44 49.21 -1.65
CA GLU A 170 5.72 49.19 -3.09
C GLU A 170 6.15 50.56 -3.63
N GLU A 171 5.50 51.63 -3.18
CA GLU A 171 5.88 53.00 -3.53
C GLU A 171 7.28 53.36 -2.99
N TYR A 172 7.58 52.97 -1.76
CA TYR A 172 8.91 53.15 -1.17
C TYR A 172 9.98 52.40 -1.96
N GLU A 173 9.74 51.14 -2.33
CA GLU A 173 10.68 50.34 -3.10
C GLU A 173 10.92 50.95 -4.50
N HIS A 174 9.86 51.37 -5.18
CA HIS A 174 9.96 52.01 -6.48
C HIS A 174 10.80 53.30 -6.41
N ASN A 175 10.55 54.16 -5.43
CA ASN A 175 11.30 55.41 -5.26
C ASN A 175 12.76 55.17 -4.86
N TYR A 176 13.01 54.17 -4.02
CA TYR A 176 14.37 53.81 -3.60
C TYR A 176 15.21 53.31 -4.79
N ARG A 177 14.64 52.50 -5.68
CA ARG A 177 15.29 52.05 -6.93
C ARG A 177 15.58 53.17 -7.93
N LEU A 178 14.92 54.32 -7.81
CA LEU A 178 15.20 55.48 -8.67
C LEU A 178 16.31 56.38 -8.10
N GLN A 179 16.61 56.26 -6.80
CA GLN A 179 17.61 57.08 -6.10
C GLN A 179 19.00 56.42 -6.02
N ASN A 180 19.07 55.10 -6.19
CA ASN A 180 20.30 54.29 -6.21
C ASN A 180 20.35 53.40 -7.45
#